data_AF-A0A4Q7BQW9-F1
#
_entry.id   AF-A0A4Q7BQW9-F1
#
_cell.length_a   1.000
_cell.length_b   1.000
_cell.length_c   1.000
_cell.angle_alpha   90.00
_cell.angle_beta   90.00
_cell.angle_gamma   90.00
#
_symmetry.space_group_name_H-M   'P 1'
#
loop_
_entity.id
_entity.type
_entity.pdbx_description
1 polymer ?
#
loop_
_entity_poly.entity_id
_entity_poly.type
_entity_poly.pdbx_seq_one_letter_code
_entity_poly.pdbx_strand_id
1 'polypeptide(L)'
;MQQYLISDLAKKTQLSTDTIRFYEKKQLIQPSFRAENNYKYYDDECLKRLIFIKRCRALDMTLNEIVALLEQVQHPERGCKIVDQLIEEHIQHVETRILELQSFKTQLIALRQSCASDSTIDHCQIVKNLEASIE
;
A
#
# COMPACT_ATOMS: atom_id res chain seq x y z
N MET A 1 26.61 3.73 16.40
CA MET A 1 25.68 3.42 15.30
C MET A 1 25.23 1.99 15.52
N GLN A 2 23.93 1.75 15.73
CA GLN A 2 23.46 0.39 15.99
C GLN A 2 23.41 -0.39 14.67
N GLN A 3 23.73 -1.68 14.72
CA GLN A 3 23.70 -2.57 13.57
C GLN A 3 22.59 -3.59 13.77
N TYR A 4 21.84 -3.86 12.70
CA TYR A 4 20.68 -4.73 12.70
C TYR A 4 20.87 -5.82 11.65
N LEU A 5 20.52 -7.05 12.00
CA LEU A 5 20.23 -8.07 10.99
C LEU A 5 18.82 -7.82 10.45
N ILE A 6 18.50 -8.45 9.32
CA ILE A 6 17.15 -8.37 8.73
C ILE A 6 16.06 -8.84 9.70
N SER A 7 16.37 -9.83 10.54
CA SER A 7 15.47 -10.32 11.60
C SER A 7 15.20 -9.27 12.67
N ASP A 8 16.17 -8.43 12.99
CA ASP A 8 16.01 -7.36 13.99
C ASP A 8 15.16 -6.23 13.43
N LEU A 9 15.38 -5.86 12.17
CA LEU A 9 14.54 -4.91 11.45
C LEU A 9 13.10 -5.41 11.35
N ALA A 10 12.89 -6.69 11.01
CA ALA A 10 11.56 -7.29 10.95
C ALA A 10 10.82 -7.16 12.29
N LYS A 11 11.48 -7.48 13.41
CA LYS A 11 10.91 -7.34 14.76
C LYS A 11 10.58 -5.88 15.10
N LYS A 12 11.49 -4.94 14.83
CA LYS A 12 11.32 -3.52 15.18
C LYS A 12 10.27 -2.82 14.32
N THR A 13 10.18 -3.18 13.05
CA THR A 13 9.25 -2.57 12.09
C THR A 13 7.91 -3.30 12.03
N GLN A 14 7.84 -4.54 12.55
CA GLN A 14 6.73 -5.48 12.37
C GLN A 14 6.45 -5.79 10.88
N LEU A 15 7.45 -5.65 10.02
CA LEU A 15 7.40 -6.10 8.64
C LEU A 15 7.92 -7.53 8.55
N SER A 16 7.43 -8.32 7.61
CA SER A 16 8.05 -9.62 7.32
C SER A 16 9.44 -9.41 6.72
N THR A 17 10.32 -10.39 6.94
CA THR A 17 11.65 -10.40 6.31
C THR A 17 11.56 -10.34 4.79
N ASP A 18 10.54 -10.96 4.19
CA ASP A 18 10.32 -10.93 2.74
C ASP A 18 9.90 -9.54 2.25
N THR A 19 9.09 -8.80 3.01
CA THR A 19 8.78 -7.40 2.70
C THR A 19 10.03 -6.52 2.75
N ILE A 20 10.91 -6.74 3.74
CA ILE A 20 12.17 -6.00 3.83
C ILE A 20 13.09 -6.36 2.65
N ARG A 21 13.21 -7.64 2.28
CA ARG A 21 13.95 -8.08 1.08
C ARG A 21 13.36 -7.50 -0.20
N PHE A 22 12.04 -7.38 -0.28
CA PHE A 22 11.38 -6.75 -1.41
C PHE A 22 11.78 -5.28 -1.54
N TYR A 23 11.78 -4.52 -0.45
CA TYR A 23 12.24 -3.13 -0.46
C TYR A 23 13.73 -2.99 -0.76
N GLU A 24 14.56 -3.91 -0.30
CA GLU A 24 15.98 -3.97 -0.67
C GLU A 24 16.16 -4.24 -2.18
N LYS A 25 15.42 -5.21 -2.74
CA LYS A 25 15.45 -5.50 -4.18
C LYS A 25 14.98 -4.30 -5.02
N LYS A 26 14.06 -3.50 -4.48
CA LYS A 26 13.58 -2.25 -5.08
C LYS A 26 14.50 -1.05 -4.78
N GLN A 27 15.66 -1.28 -4.16
CA GLN A 27 16.66 -0.27 -3.80
C GLN A 27 16.12 0.85 -2.89
N LEU A 28 15.00 0.59 -2.19
CA LEU A 28 14.43 1.53 -1.23
C LEU A 28 15.15 1.52 0.10
N ILE A 29 15.91 0.46 0.36
CA ILE A 29 16.82 0.35 1.50
C ILE A 29 18.08 -0.36 1.03
N GLN A 30 19.19 -0.12 1.70
CA GLN A 30 20.46 -0.78 1.41
C GLN A 30 21.13 -1.24 2.71
N PRO A 31 21.84 -2.38 2.70
CA PRO A 31 22.67 -2.77 3.83
C PRO A 31 23.84 -1.79 3.97
N SER A 32 24.22 -1.49 5.20
CA SER A 32 25.38 -0.63 5.50
C SER A 32 26.69 -1.35 5.16
N PHE A 33 26.76 -2.66 5.40
CA PHE A 33 27.86 -3.51 4.94
C PHE A 33 27.46 -4.99 4.91
N ARG A 34 28.31 -5.79 4.27
CA ARG A 34 28.28 -7.26 4.34
C ARG A 34 29.49 -7.73 5.15
N ALA A 35 29.25 -8.49 6.21
CA ALA A 35 30.31 -9.08 7.01
C ALA A 35 30.94 -10.30 6.32
N GLU A 36 32.10 -10.75 6.80
CA GLU A 36 32.85 -11.90 6.25
C GLU A 36 32.04 -13.20 6.25
N ASN A 37 31.11 -13.33 7.20
CA ASN A 37 30.15 -14.44 7.28
C ASN A 37 28.97 -14.32 6.28
N ASN A 38 29.06 -13.41 5.30
CA ASN A 38 28.04 -13.09 4.30
C ASN A 38 26.72 -12.52 4.83
N TYR A 39 26.58 -12.23 6.14
CA TYR A 39 25.41 -11.54 6.65
C TYR A 39 25.42 -10.06 6.26
N LYS A 40 24.24 -9.56 5.92
CA LYS A 40 23.98 -8.14 5.67
C LYS A 40 23.58 -7.47 6.98
N TYR A 41 24.25 -6.37 7.28
CA TYR A 41 23.92 -5.51 8.40
C TYR A 41 23.31 -4.22 7.87
N TYR A 42 22.37 -3.68 8.63
CA TYR A 42 21.68 -2.43 8.35
C TYR A 42 21.86 -1.49 9.55
N ASP A 43 21.77 -0.19 9.31
CA ASP A 43 21.94 0.83 10.34
C ASP A 43 20.61 1.47 10.77
N ASP A 44 20.72 2.48 11.64
CA ASP A 44 19.60 3.26 12.13
C ASP A 44 18.88 4.07 11.04
N GLU A 45 19.59 4.46 9.97
CA GLU A 45 18.98 5.16 8.83
C GLU A 45 18.04 4.22 8.07
N CYS A 46 18.49 2.99 7.82
CA CYS A 46 17.68 1.96 7.20
C CYS A 46 16.41 1.65 8.02
N LEU A 47 16.54 1.57 9.36
CA LEU A 47 15.39 1.42 10.25
C LEU A 47 14.39 2.59 10.14
N LYS A 48 14.88 3.84 10.16
CA LYS A 48 14.03 5.03 9.99
C LYS A 48 13.31 5.01 8.65
N ARG A 49 14.01 4.64 7.58
CA ARG A 49 13.46 4.54 6.22
C ARG A 49 12.38 3.47 6.11
N LEU A 50 12.56 2.30 6.74
CA LEU A 50 11.51 1.28 6.81
C LEU A 50 10.27 1.74 7.58
N ILE A 51 10.45 2.45 8.69
CA ILE A 51 9.33 3.02 9.46
C ILE A 51 8.58 4.06 8.61
N PHE A 52 9.30 4.88 7.84
CA PHE A 52 8.71 5.83 6.91
C PHE A 52 7.86 5.12 5.84
N ILE A 53 8.45 4.15 5.14
CA ILE A 53 7.76 3.35 4.12
C ILE A 53 6.51 2.67 4.70
N LYS A 54 6.61 2.10 5.92
CA LYS A 54 5.47 1.47 6.61
C LYS A 54 4.33 2.47 6.83
N ARG A 55 4.63 3.69 7.26
CA ARG A 55 3.61 4.74 7.50
C ARG A 55 2.93 5.15 6.20
N CYS A 56 3.68 5.34 5.12
CA CYS A 56 3.10 5.65 3.82
C CYS A 56 2.20 4.52 3.29
N ARG A 57 2.63 3.26 3.43
CA ARG A 57 1.80 2.10 3.06
C ARG A 57 0.53 1.98 3.90
N ALA A 58 0.54 2.43 5.15
CA ALA A 58 -0.65 2.47 5.99
C ALA A 58 -1.68 3.52 5.52
N LEU A 59 -1.22 4.52 4.75
CA LEU A 59 -2.07 5.50 4.05
C LEU A 59 -2.42 5.05 2.63
N ASP A 60 -2.17 3.78 2.31
CA ASP A 60 -2.34 3.18 0.98
C ASP A 60 -1.60 3.88 -0.18
N MET A 61 -0.52 4.59 0.13
CA MET A 61 0.36 5.14 -0.89
C MET A 61 1.02 4.01 -1.69
N THR A 62 1.11 4.23 -3.00
CA THR A 62 1.81 3.38 -3.95
C THR A 62 3.32 3.43 -3.74
N LEU A 63 4.04 2.45 -4.29
CA LEU A 63 5.50 2.44 -4.21
C LEU A 63 6.13 3.67 -4.90
N ASN A 64 5.51 4.17 -5.96
CA ASN A 64 6.02 5.31 -6.71
C ASN A 64 5.89 6.61 -5.90
N GLU A 65 4.74 6.84 -5.26
CA GLU A 65 4.54 7.97 -4.35
C GLU A 65 5.54 7.92 -3.18
N ILE A 66 5.78 6.73 -2.63
CA ILE A 66 6.75 6.53 -1.55
C ILE A 66 8.17 6.88 -2.01
N VAL A 67 8.57 6.47 -3.23
CA VAL A 67 9.87 6.83 -3.80
C VAL A 67 10.02 8.34 -3.93
N ALA A 68 9.01 9.01 -4.49
CA ALA A 68 9.02 10.46 -4.65
C ALA A 68 9.14 11.19 -3.30
N LEU A 69 8.41 10.74 -2.28
CA LEU A 69 8.54 11.27 -0.91
C LEU A 69 9.92 11.01 -0.31
N LEU A 70 10.48 9.82 -0.48
CA LEU A 70 11.81 9.47 0.01
C LEU A 70 12.92 10.31 -0.64
N GLU A 71 12.73 10.76 -1.87
CA GLU A 71 13.64 11.70 -2.53
C GLU A 71 13.59 13.07 -1.87
N GLN A 72 12.39 13.60 -1.58
CA GLN A 72 12.26 14.90 -0.92
C GLN A 72 12.85 14.90 0.50
N VAL A 73 12.68 13.80 1.25
CA VAL A 73 13.23 13.67 2.62
C VAL A 73 14.76 13.68 2.64
N GLN A 74 15.43 13.28 1.55
CA GLN A 74 16.89 13.35 1.42
C GLN A 74 17.41 14.78 1.18
N HIS A 75 16.52 15.73 0.89
CA HIS A 75 16.84 17.11 0.57
C HIS A 75 16.09 18.09 1.50
N PRO A 76 16.42 18.10 2.81
CA PRO A 76 15.70 18.91 3.81
C PRO A 76 15.81 20.43 3.58
N GLU A 77 16.75 20.88 2.74
CA GLU A 77 16.91 22.26 2.31
C GLU A 77 15.86 22.72 1.29
N ARG A 78 15.14 21.78 0.65
CA ARG A 78 14.10 22.09 -0.34
C ARG A 78 12.79 22.47 0.34
N GLY A 79 12.00 23.32 -0.33
CA GLY A 79 10.67 23.67 0.14
C GLY A 79 9.70 22.49 0.06
N CYS A 80 8.74 22.41 0.98
CA CYS A 80 7.78 21.30 1.08
C CYS A 80 6.69 21.26 -0.01
N LYS A 81 6.65 22.24 -0.94
CA LYS A 81 5.60 22.34 -1.97
C LYS A 81 5.40 21.08 -2.79
N ILE A 82 6.49 20.37 -3.12
CA ILE A 82 6.41 19.11 -3.89
C ILE A 82 5.74 18.02 -3.06
N VAL A 83 6.01 17.97 -1.76
CA VAL A 83 5.35 17.05 -0.83
C VAL A 83 3.86 17.38 -0.72
N ASP A 84 3.52 18.66 -0.55
CA ASP A 84 2.12 19.11 -0.47
C ASP A 84 1.32 18.71 -1.72
N GLN A 85 1.90 18.92 -2.91
CA GLN A 85 1.28 18.52 -4.17
C GLN A 85 1.04 17.01 -4.27
N LEU A 86 2.04 16.19 -3.87
CA LEU A 86 1.90 14.74 -3.90
C LEU A 86 0.79 14.26 -2.96
N ILE A 87 0.68 14.86 -1.77
CA ILE A 87 -0.40 14.54 -0.83
C ILE A 87 -1.76 14.95 -1.39
N GLU A 88 -1.88 16.11 -2.01
CA GLU A 88 -3.13 16.56 -2.63
C GLU A 88 -3.55 15.62 -3.77
N GLU A 89 -2.62 15.22 -4.65
CA GLU A 89 -2.88 14.24 -5.71
C GLU A 89 -3.35 12.90 -5.14
N HIS A 90 -2.73 12.43 -4.05
CA HIS A 90 -3.16 11.21 -3.38
C HIS A 90 -4.56 11.32 -2.77
N ILE A 91 -4.90 12.47 -2.16
CA ILE A 91 -6.26 12.75 -1.67
C ILE A 91 -7.27 12.62 -2.81
N GLN A 92 -6.99 13.23 -3.97
CA GLN A 92 -7.87 13.15 -5.14
C GLN A 92 -8.06 11.72 -5.65
N HIS A 93 -7.01 10.90 -5.63
CA HIS A 93 -7.11 9.47 -5.96
C HIS A 93 -8.02 8.71 -4.97
N VAL A 94 -7.88 8.97 -3.67
CA VAL A 94 -8.72 8.37 -2.64
C VAL A 94 -10.18 8.79 -2.80
N GLU A 95 -10.45 10.07 -3.02
CA GLU A 95 -11.80 10.59 -3.25
C GLU A 95 -12.46 9.95 -4.47
N THR A 96 -11.73 9.84 -5.58
CA THR A 96 -12.21 9.15 -6.79
C THR A 96 -12.58 7.70 -6.48
N ARG A 97 -11.72 6.99 -5.74
CA ARG A 97 -11.97 5.59 -5.37
C ARG A 97 -13.19 5.45 -4.46
N ILE A 98 -13.40 6.39 -3.54
CA ILE A 98 -14.59 6.42 -2.69
C ILE A 98 -15.85 6.54 -3.54
N LEU A 99 -15.88 7.46 -4.51
CA LEU A 99 -17.03 7.64 -5.40
C LEU A 99 -17.34 6.38 -6.22
N GLU A 100 -16.31 5.73 -6.76
CA GLU A 100 -16.45 4.44 -7.46
C GLU A 100 -17.04 3.35 -6.55
N LEU A 101 -16.49 3.21 -5.33
CA LEU A 101 -16.96 2.22 -4.37
C LEU A 101 -18.40 2.49 -3.91
N GLN A 102 -18.79 3.76 -3.78
CA GLN A 102 -20.17 4.15 -3.49
C GLN A 102 -21.12 3.80 -4.65
N SER A 103 -20.68 3.99 -5.89
CA SER A 103 -21.42 3.57 -7.09
C SER A 103 -21.61 2.04 -7.11
N PHE A 104 -20.54 1.28 -6.91
CA PHE A 104 -20.61 -0.19 -6.84
C PHE A 104 -21.51 -0.67 -5.71
N LYS A 105 -21.42 -0.05 -4.52
CA LYS A 105 -22.33 -0.36 -3.41
C LYS A 105 -23.79 -0.14 -3.80
N THR A 106 -24.09 0.96 -4.48
CA THR A 106 -25.45 1.26 -4.95
C THR A 106 -25.95 0.19 -5.93
N GLN A 107 -25.11 -0.22 -6.89
CA GLN A 107 -25.44 -1.28 -7.84
C GLN A 107 -25.69 -2.62 -7.13
N LEU A 108 -24.85 -2.98 -6.15
CA LEU A 108 -25.02 -4.21 -5.36
C LEU A 108 -26.31 -4.18 -4.52
N ILE A 109 -26.68 -3.03 -3.96
CA ILE A 109 -27.94 -2.87 -3.22
C ILE A 109 -29.13 -3.06 -4.16
N ALA A 110 -29.12 -2.42 -5.33
CA ALA A 110 -30.18 -2.56 -6.34
C ALA A 110 -30.31 -4.02 -6.80
N LEU A 111 -29.18 -4.68 -7.07
CA LEU A 111 -29.14 -6.10 -7.40
C LEU A 111 -29.75 -6.94 -6.28
N ARG A 112 -29.34 -6.72 -5.01
CA ARG A 112 -29.89 -7.44 -3.86
C ARG A 112 -31.40 -7.22 -3.69
N GLN A 113 -31.90 -6.01 -3.94
CA GLN A 113 -33.32 -5.66 -3.85
C GLN A 113 -34.16 -6.29 -4.96
N SER A 114 -33.56 -6.68 -6.09
CA SER A 114 -34.27 -7.34 -7.18
C SER A 114 -34.84 -8.72 -6.82
N CYS A 115 -34.38 -9.35 -5.74
CA CYS A 115 -34.84 -10.66 -5.29
C CYS A 115 -35.46 -10.56 -3.88
N ALA A 116 -36.78 -10.73 -3.80
CA ALA A 116 -37.57 -10.47 -2.60
C ALA A 116 -37.97 -11.74 -1.81
N SER A 117 -37.61 -12.95 -2.25
CA SER A 117 -38.13 -14.19 -1.64
C SER A 117 -37.06 -15.24 -1.37
N ASP A 118 -37.33 -16.08 -0.37
CA ASP A 118 -36.63 -17.31 -0.03
C ASP A 118 -37.00 -18.41 -1.06
N SER A 119 -36.75 -18.10 -2.33
CA SER A 119 -37.07 -18.95 -3.47
C SER A 119 -35.87 -19.80 -3.87
N THR A 120 -36.12 -20.84 -4.68
CA THR A 120 -35.08 -21.67 -5.29
C THR A 120 -34.18 -20.84 -6.19
N ILE A 121 -32.93 -21.27 -6.39
CA ILE A 121 -31.97 -20.60 -7.29
C ILE A 121 -32.55 -20.38 -8.70
N ASP A 122 -33.34 -21.31 -9.24
CA ASP A 122 -34.00 -21.20 -10.55
C ASP A 122 -34.95 -19.99 -10.68
N HIS A 123 -35.42 -19.47 -9.54
CA HIS A 123 -36.31 -18.31 -9.45
C HIS A 123 -35.60 -17.07 -8.90
N CYS A 124 -34.30 -17.15 -8.63
CA CYS A 124 -33.50 -16.06 -8.10
C CYS A 124 -33.27 -14.97 -9.16
N GLN A 125 -33.85 -13.79 -8.93
CA GLN A 125 -33.72 -12.68 -9.87
C GLN A 125 -32.30 -12.11 -9.94
N ILE A 126 -31.51 -12.24 -8.88
CA ILE A 126 -30.10 -11.82 -8.86
C ILE A 126 -29.31 -12.61 -9.91
N VAL A 127 -29.45 -13.94 -9.93
CA VAL A 127 -28.72 -14.82 -10.86
C VAL A 127 -29.14 -14.51 -12.29
N LYS A 128 -30.45 -14.40 -12.55
CA LYS A 128 -30.97 -14.04 -13.88
C LYS A 128 -30.45 -12.70 -14.37
N ASN A 129 -30.38 -11.68 -13.51
CA ASN A 129 -29.85 -10.37 -13.88
C ASN A 129 -28.34 -10.40 -14.18
N LEU A 130 -27.56 -11.21 -13.46
CA LEU A 130 -26.12 -11.35 -13.69
C LEU A 130 -25.82 -12.11 -14.98
N GLU A 131 -26.60 -13.15 -15.30
CA GLU A 131 -26.48 -13.89 -16.56
C GLU A 131 -26.94 -13.07 -17.77
N ALA A 132 -27.96 -12.22 -17.61
CA ALA A 132 -28.46 -11.36 -18.67
C ALA A 132 -27.52 -10.18 -19.01
N SER A 133 -26.57 -9.85 -18.15
CA SER A 133 -25.62 -8.74 -18.36
C SER A 133 -24.39 -9.11 -19.20
N ILE A 134 -24.40 -10.27 -19.87
CA ILE A 134 -23.28 -10.79 -20.68
C ILE A 134 -23.37 -10.40 -22.18
N GLU A 135 -24.45 -9.71 -22.61
CA GLU A 135 -24.59 -9.15 -23.97
C GLU A 135 -24.11 -7.69 -24.08
#